data_AF-A0A1F2QVS4-F1
#
_entry.id   AF-A0A1F2QVS4-F1
#
_cell.length_a   1.000
_cell.length_b   1.000
_cell.length_c   1.000
_cell.angle_alpha   90.00
_cell.angle_beta   90.00
_cell.angle_gamma   90.00
#
_symmetry.space_group_name_H-M   'P 1'
#
loop_
_entity.id
_entity.type
_entity.pdbx_description
1 polymer ?
#
loop_
_entity_poly.entity_id
_entity_poly.type
_entity_poly.pdbx_seq_one_letter_code
_entity_poly.pdbx_strand_id
1 'polypeptide(L)'
;MPWLIALGVLGAVLAVVNGWLQRPFHHVFGLAVMAAYFLLMVPLATRIRLGLYRDGVWADAGFLRWADVAWFTFLETPEIVLVLVARSGARAFRLPVPPGEYGRVRKLLDEKERAGALNPEPALLGL
;
A
#
# COMPACT_ATOMS: atom_id res chain seq x y z
N MET A 1 -11.24 10.68 3.14
CA MET A 1 -10.81 11.00 1.76
C MET A 1 -11.19 12.41 1.28
N PRO A 2 -12.43 12.92 1.41
CA PRO A 2 -12.77 14.24 0.85
C PRO A 2 -11.96 15.39 1.49
N TRP A 3 -11.58 15.26 2.76
CA TRP A 3 -10.76 16.25 3.46
C TRP A 3 -9.34 16.42 2.88
N LEU A 4 -8.75 15.35 2.32
CA LEU A 4 -7.42 15.40 1.71
C LEU A 4 -7.44 16.21 0.39
N ILE A 5 -8.49 16.01 -0.41
CA ILE A 5 -8.71 16.77 -1.63
C ILE A 5 -8.99 18.25 -1.29
N ALA A 6 -9.79 18.51 -0.25
CA ALA A 6 -10.05 19.86 0.23
C ALA A 6 -8.75 20.58 0.67
N LEU A 7 -7.83 19.89 1.35
CA LEU A 7 -6.50 20.42 1.66
C LEU A 7 -5.66 20.71 0.42
N GLY A 8 -5.72 19.83 -0.59
CA GLY A 8 -5.06 20.07 -1.88
C GLY A 8 -5.57 21.32 -2.58
N VAL A 9 -6.90 21.52 -2.62
CA VAL A 9 -7.54 22.71 -3.20
C VAL A 9 -7.18 23.96 -2.41
N LEU A 10 -7.26 23.93 -1.08
CA LEU A 10 -6.90 25.04 -0.21
C LEU A 10 -5.42 25.42 -0.37
N GLY A 11 -4.53 24.44 -0.47
CA GLY A 11 -3.12 24.64 -0.78
C GLY A 11 -2.89 25.28 -2.14
N ALA A 12 -3.63 24.89 -3.18
CA ALA A 12 -3.54 25.50 -4.49
C ALA A 12 -3.98 26.98 -4.46
N VAL A 13 -5.10 27.27 -3.79
CA VAL A 13 -5.60 28.65 -3.62
C VAL A 13 -4.57 29.51 -2.88
N LEU A 14 -4.01 29.02 -1.77
CA LEU A 14 -3.01 29.73 -1.00
C LEU A 14 -1.69 29.91 -1.78
N ALA A 15 -1.30 28.97 -2.64
CA ALA A 15 -0.14 29.14 -3.51
C ALA A 15 -0.34 30.30 -4.50
N VAL A 16 -1.51 30.37 -5.12
CA VAL A 16 -1.87 31.46 -6.06
C VAL A 16 -1.89 32.81 -5.34
N VAL A 17 -2.54 32.90 -4.18
CA VAL A 17 -2.60 34.14 -3.38
C VAL A 17 -1.21 34.58 -2.94
N ASN A 18 -0.37 33.66 -2.43
CA ASN A 18 0.98 33.99 -2.00
C ASN A 18 1.90 34.39 -3.15
N GLY A 19 1.74 33.78 -4.33
CA GLY A 19 2.44 34.20 -5.55
C GLY A 19 2.04 35.62 -5.97
N TRP A 20 0.75 35.95 -5.86
CA TRP A 20 0.24 37.29 -6.17
C TRP A 20 0.72 38.35 -5.18
N LEU A 21 0.87 37.99 -3.89
CA LEU A 21 1.43 38.83 -2.84
C LEU A 21 2.97 38.94 -2.86
N GLN A 22 3.64 38.39 -3.88
CA GLN A 22 5.11 38.32 -4.01
C GLN A 22 5.82 37.75 -2.76
N ARG A 23 5.18 36.78 -2.09
CA ARG A 23 5.81 36.07 -0.96
C ARG A 23 7.03 35.28 -1.44
N PRO A 24 7.97 34.97 -0.54
CA PRO A 24 9.20 34.27 -0.90
C PRO A 24 8.94 33.00 -1.70
N PHE A 25 9.70 32.80 -2.78
CA PHE A 25 9.49 31.73 -3.76
C PHE A 25 9.39 30.33 -3.11
N HIS A 26 10.20 30.05 -2.09
CA HIS A 26 10.20 28.78 -1.38
C HIS A 26 8.85 28.44 -0.72
N HIS A 27 8.12 29.46 -0.26
CA HIS A 27 6.83 29.29 0.40
C HIS A 27 5.73 28.94 -0.60
N VAL A 28 5.72 29.63 -1.75
CA VAL A 28 4.77 29.38 -2.85
C VAL A 28 5.03 28.02 -3.47
N PHE A 29 6.30 27.69 -3.71
CA PHE A 29 6.70 26.42 -4.30
C PHE A 29 6.33 25.23 -3.41
N GLY A 30 6.62 25.31 -2.09
CA GLY A 30 6.24 24.26 -1.14
C GLY A 30 4.72 24.01 -1.12
N LEU A 31 3.93 25.08 -1.09
CA LEU A 31 2.46 24.96 -1.14
C LEU A 31 1.96 24.36 -2.47
N ALA A 32 2.52 24.78 -3.60
CA ALA A 32 2.15 24.27 -4.91
C ALA A 32 2.46 22.77 -5.05
N VAL A 33 3.62 22.33 -4.56
CA VAL A 33 4.01 20.91 -4.56
C VAL A 33 3.11 20.09 -3.64
N MET A 34 2.80 20.59 -2.43
CA MET A 34 1.85 19.91 -1.53
C MET A 34 0.45 19.83 -2.13
N ALA A 35 -0.03 20.90 -2.77
CA ALA A 35 -1.32 20.91 -3.44
C ALA A 35 -1.38 19.86 -4.55
N ALA A 36 -0.36 19.82 -5.42
CA ALA A 36 -0.24 18.83 -6.48
C ALA A 36 -0.22 17.39 -5.93
N TYR A 37 0.50 17.15 -4.83
CA TYR A 37 0.53 15.84 -4.17
C TYR A 37 -0.87 15.39 -3.73
N PHE A 38 -1.62 16.24 -3.03
CA PHE A 38 -2.96 15.88 -2.55
C PHE A 38 -4.01 15.77 -3.66
N LEU A 39 -3.90 16.57 -4.71
CA LEU A 39 -4.83 16.56 -5.85
C LEU A 39 -4.60 15.41 -6.82
N LEU A 40 -3.35 14.96 -6.99
CA LEU A 40 -2.99 13.99 -8.03
C LEU A 40 -2.54 12.65 -7.44
N MET A 41 -1.56 12.67 -6.53
CA MET A 41 -0.96 11.44 -6.02
C MET A 41 -1.88 10.68 -5.08
N VAL A 42 -2.59 11.37 -4.18
CA VAL A 42 -3.52 10.71 -3.25
C VAL A 42 -4.65 9.96 -3.98
N PRO A 43 -5.42 10.56 -4.90
CA PRO A 43 -6.45 9.81 -5.61
C PRO A 43 -5.85 8.68 -6.45
N LEU A 44 -4.68 8.89 -7.06
CA LEU A 44 -4.01 7.86 -7.84
C LEU A 44 -3.58 6.66 -6.98
N ALA A 45 -3.01 6.90 -5.80
CA ALA A 45 -2.63 5.86 -4.84
C ALA A 45 -3.84 5.06 -4.36
N THR A 46 -4.99 5.71 -4.15
CA THR A 46 -6.23 5.02 -3.76
C THR A 46 -6.87 4.19 -4.88
N ARG A 47 -6.50 4.40 -6.15
CA ARG A 47 -6.98 3.58 -7.27
C ARG A 47 -6.24 2.24 -7.39
N ILE A 48 -5.13 2.07 -6.67
CA ILE A 48 -4.39 0.81 -6.70
C ILE A 48 -5.25 -0.26 -6.02
N ARG A 49 -5.59 -1.29 -6.78
CA ARG A 49 -6.42 -2.39 -6.27
C ARG A 49 -5.58 -3.26 -5.35
N LEU A 50 -6.20 -3.69 -4.25
CA LEU A 50 -5.64 -4.75 -3.41
C LEU A 50 -5.49 -6.02 -4.25
N GLY A 51 -4.37 -6.70 -4.11
CA GLY A 51 -4.12 -7.92 -4.88
C GLY A 51 -2.66 -8.34 -4.94
N LEU A 52 -2.44 -9.40 -5.71
CA LEU A 52 -1.13 -10.00 -5.94
C LEU A 52 -0.54 -9.46 -7.24
N TYR A 53 0.68 -8.95 -7.16
CA TYR A 53 1.41 -8.37 -8.28
C TYR A 53 2.67 -9.20 -8.57
N ARG A 54 3.31 -8.92 -9.71
CA ARG A 54 4.52 -9.64 -10.14
C ARG A 54 5.63 -9.59 -9.08
N ASP A 55 5.84 -8.40 -8.51
CA ASP A 55 6.98 -8.09 -7.63
C ASP A 55 6.62 -8.06 -6.14
N GLY A 56 5.34 -8.18 -5.80
CA GLY A 56 4.89 -8.19 -4.41
C GLY A 56 3.38 -8.29 -4.26
N VAL A 57 2.89 -7.96 -3.07
CA VAL A 57 1.48 -7.94 -2.70
C VAL A 57 1.09 -6.52 -2.32
N TRP A 58 -0.01 -6.03 -2.87
CA TRP A 58 -0.63 -4.78 -2.42
C TRP A 58 -1.79 -5.11 -1.48
N ALA A 59 -1.62 -4.78 -0.21
CA ALA A 59 -2.56 -5.08 0.87
C ALA A 59 -2.98 -3.78 1.60
N ASP A 60 -3.80 -3.93 2.64
CA ASP A 60 -4.33 -2.81 3.44
C ASP A 60 -3.25 -1.83 3.95
N ALA A 61 -2.09 -2.34 4.36
CA ALA A 61 -0.98 -1.57 4.89
C ALA A 61 0.01 -1.06 3.80
N GLY A 62 -0.29 -1.31 2.52
CA GLY A 62 0.50 -0.87 1.37
C GLY A 62 1.13 -2.03 0.58
N PHE A 63 2.21 -1.73 -0.13
CA PHE A 63 2.94 -2.70 -0.94
C PHE A 63 4.01 -3.43 -0.13
N LEU A 64 4.01 -4.76 -0.20
CA LEU A 64 5.03 -5.62 0.38
C LEU A 64 5.69 -6.43 -0.74
N ARG A 65 7.01 -6.30 -0.90
CA ARG A 65 7.76 -7.06 -1.91
C ARG A 65 7.89 -8.51 -1.47
N TRP A 66 7.95 -9.42 -2.44
CA TRP A 66 8.09 -10.86 -2.15
C TRP A 66 9.31 -11.20 -1.29
N ALA A 67 10.43 -10.53 -1.54
CA ALA A 67 11.68 -10.73 -0.78
C ALA A 67 11.58 -10.29 0.69
N ASP A 68 10.66 -9.36 0.99
CA ASP A 68 10.49 -8.77 2.31
C ASP A 68 9.44 -9.51 3.15
N VAL A 69 8.81 -10.56 2.61
CA VAL A 69 7.88 -11.42 3.35
C VAL A 69 8.66 -12.31 4.31
N ALA A 70 8.35 -12.21 5.60
CA ALA A 70 8.89 -13.10 6.64
C ALA A 70 8.07 -14.38 6.75
N TRP A 71 6.76 -14.23 6.85
CA TRP A 71 5.80 -15.33 6.94
C TRP A 71 4.43 -14.89 6.42
N PHE A 72 3.60 -15.86 6.05
CA PHE A 72 2.22 -15.63 5.68
C PHE A 72 1.31 -16.72 6.26
N THR A 73 0.04 -16.39 6.47
CA THR A 73 -1.00 -17.34 6.88
C THR A 73 -2.33 -16.99 6.22
N PHE A 74 -3.21 -17.98 6.09
CA PHE A 74 -4.59 -17.77 5.71
C PHE A 74 -5.46 -17.87 6.96
N LEU A 75 -6.20 -16.80 7.24
CA LEU A 75 -7.30 -16.84 8.19
C LEU A 75 -8.56 -17.16 7.41
N GLU A 76 -9.18 -18.31 7.69
CA GLU A 76 -10.32 -18.81 6.91
C GLU A 76 -11.69 -18.48 7.55
N THR A 77 -11.72 -17.77 8.68
CA THR A 77 -12.94 -17.49 9.46
C THR A 77 -13.03 -16.00 9.81
N PRO A 78 -14.14 -15.28 9.55
CA PRO A 78 -15.33 -15.61 8.74
C PRO A 78 -15.18 -15.34 7.22
N GLU A 79 -14.12 -14.65 6.80
CA GLU A 79 -13.74 -14.43 5.40
C GLU A 79 -12.30 -14.90 5.21
N ILE A 80 -11.96 -15.40 4.01
CA ILE A 80 -10.60 -15.84 3.72
C ILE A 80 -9.70 -14.60 3.58
N VAL A 81 -8.78 -14.42 4.52
CA VAL A 81 -7.83 -13.30 4.52
C VAL A 81 -6.41 -13.85 4.51
N LEU A 82 -5.65 -13.49 3.48
CA LEU A 82 -4.22 -13.70 3.44
C LEU A 82 -3.55 -12.63 4.32
N VAL A 83 -2.89 -13.06 5.39
CA VAL A 83 -2.09 -12.21 6.26
C VAL A 83 -0.62 -12.45 5.98
N LEU A 84 0.11 -11.40 5.63
CA LEU A 84 1.55 -11.42 5.43
C LEU A 84 2.22 -10.56 6.50
N VAL A 85 3.39 -10.97 6.97
CA VAL A 85 4.20 -10.16 7.88
C VAL A 85 5.52 -9.83 7.24
N ALA A 86 5.92 -8.56 7.38
CA ALA A 86 7.18 -8.07 6.86
C ALA A 86 8.37 -8.55 7.71
N ARG A 87 9.50 -8.79 7.05
CA ARG A 87 10.77 -9.15 7.69
C ARG A 87 11.37 -8.03 8.51
N SER A 88 11.21 -6.79 8.06
CA SER A 88 11.81 -5.61 8.68
C SER A 88 10.99 -5.02 9.83
N GLY A 89 9.88 -5.65 10.26
CA GLY A 89 9.10 -5.17 11.40
C GLY A 89 7.80 -5.92 11.67
N ALA A 90 7.16 -5.63 12.81
CA ALA A 90 5.93 -6.27 13.27
C ALA A 90 4.65 -5.82 12.52
N ARG A 91 4.78 -5.38 11.26
CA ARG A 91 3.63 -4.90 10.48
C ARG A 91 3.00 -6.08 9.74
N ALA A 92 1.74 -6.36 10.07
CA ALA A 92 0.91 -7.29 9.33
C ALA A 92 0.20 -6.58 8.18
N PHE A 93 0.11 -7.28 7.05
CA PHE A 93 -0.55 -6.87 5.81
C PHE A 93 -1.69 -7.85 5.57
N ARG A 94 -2.91 -7.35 5.39
CA ARG A 94 -4.11 -8.15 5.21
C ARG A 94 -4.65 -7.95 3.80
N LEU A 95 -4.83 -9.06 3.09
CA LEU A 95 -5.44 -9.09 1.78
C LEU A 95 -6.68 -10.01 1.83
N PRO A 96 -7.89 -9.47 1.71
CA PRO A 96 -9.08 -10.29 1.57
C PRO A 96 -9.02 -11.05 0.24
N VAL A 97 -9.23 -12.36 0.29
CA VAL A 97 -9.17 -13.25 -0.87
C VAL A 97 -10.57 -13.79 -1.13
N PRO A 98 -11.17 -13.53 -2.31
CA PRO A 98 -12.44 -14.13 -2.68
C PRO A 98 -12.36 -15.66 -2.65
N PRO A 99 -13.39 -16.37 -2.17
CA PRO A 99 -13.35 -17.83 -2.03
C PRO A 99 -13.13 -18.57 -3.35
N GLY A 100 -13.61 -18.02 -4.47
CA GLY A 100 -13.36 -18.57 -5.81
C GLY A 100 -11.90 -18.46 -6.28
N GLU A 101 -11.10 -17.57 -5.68
CA GLU A 101 -9.69 -17.36 -6.03
C GLU A 101 -8.71 -18.02 -5.05
N TYR A 102 -9.19 -18.51 -3.91
CA TYR A 102 -8.34 -19.08 -2.85
C TYR A 102 -7.36 -20.14 -3.36
N GLY A 103 -7.83 -21.15 -4.11
CA GLY A 103 -6.96 -22.19 -4.67
C GLY A 103 -5.91 -21.66 -5.64
N ARG A 104 -6.24 -20.59 -6.39
CA ARG A 104 -5.31 -19.94 -7.32
C ARG A 104 -4.26 -19.12 -6.58
N VAL A 105 -4.66 -18.40 -5.53
CA VAL A 105 -3.75 -17.63 -4.67
C VAL A 105 -2.77 -18.54 -3.95
N ARG A 106 -3.27 -19.65 -3.38
CA ARG A 106 -2.43 -20.66 -2.73
C ARG A 106 -1.41 -21.27 -3.69
N LYS A 107 -1.86 -21.69 -4.88
CA LYS A 107 -0.95 -22.21 -5.92
C LYS A 107 0.12 -21.18 -6.32
N LEU A 108 -0.26 -19.91 -6.45
CA LEU A 108 0.69 -18.85 -6.81
C LEU A 108 1.75 -18.63 -5.72
N LEU A 109 1.36 -18.68 -4.45
CA LEU A 109 2.30 -18.58 -3.31
C LEU A 109 3.27 -19.76 -3.32
N ASP A 110 2.77 -20.98 -3.50
CA ASP A 110 3.62 -22.19 -3.61
C ASP A 110 4.60 -22.09 -4.79
N GLU A 111 4.15 -21.57 -5.94
CA GLU A 111 5.03 -21.33 -7.10
C GLU A 111 6.10 -20.28 -6.80
N LYS A 112 5.76 -19.21 -6.05
CA LYS A 112 6.70 -18.15 -5.68
C LYS A 112 7.73 -18.61 -4.64
N GLU A 113 7.34 -19.48 -3.73
CA GLU A 113 8.23 -20.13 -2.77
C GLU A 113 9.21 -21.06 -3.49
N ARG A 114 8.72 -21.94 -4.38
CA ARG A 114 9.58 -22.81 -5.20
C ARG A 114 10.55 -22.04 -6.10
N ALA A 115 10.14 -20.88 -6.59
CA ALA A 115 10.98 -19.99 -7.38
C ALA A 115 12.02 -19.23 -6.53
N GLY A 116 12.01 -19.36 -5.21
CA GLY A 116 12.91 -18.65 -4.29
C GLY A 116 12.64 -17.15 -4.18
N ALA A 117 11.53 -16.67 -4.75
CA ALA A 117 11.13 -15.25 -4.66
C ALA A 117 10.52 -14.92 -3.30
N LEU A 118 9.94 -15.92 -2.64
CA LEU A 118 9.39 -15.88 -1.30
C LEU A 118 10.20 -16.88 -0.47
N ASN A 119 10.84 -16.41 0.61
CA ASN A 119 11.68 -17.27 1.45
C ASN A 119 11.15 -17.16 2.89
N PRO A 120 10.04 -17.86 3.19
CA PRO A 120 9.41 -17.74 4.49
C PRO A 120 10.37 -18.32 5.53
N GLU A 121 10.61 -17.59 6.62
CA GLU A 121 11.33 -18.18 7.74
C GLU A 121 10.47 -19.33 8.29
N PRO A 122 11.08 -20.46 8.68
CA PRO A 122 10.34 -21.58 9.25
C PRO A 122 9.52 -21.04 10.41
N ALA A 123 8.20 -21.16 10.29
CA ALA A 123 7.27 -20.64 11.27
C ALA A 123 7.75 -21.03 12.66
N LEU A 124 7.97 -20.05 13.53
CA LEU A 124 8.01 -20.28 14.97
C LEU A 124 6.61 -20.77 15.34
N LEU A 125 6.38 -22.07 15.16
CA LEU A 125 5.22 -22.83 15.61
C LEU A 125 5.18 -22.70 17.13
N GLY A 126 4.42 -21.70 17.59
CA GLY A 126 4.26 -21.36 18.99
C GLY A 126 2.86 -20.83 19.31
N LEU A 127 1.86 -21.20 18.50
CA LEU A 127 0.43 -21.04 18.80
C LEU A 127 -0.35 -22.25 18.28
#